data_AF-A0AAE3GRT2-F1
#
_entry.id   AF-A0AAE3GRT2-F1
#
_cell.length_a   1.000
_cell.length_b   1.000
_cell.length_c   1.000
_cell.angle_alpha   90.00
_cell.angle_beta   90.00
_cell.angle_gamma   90.00
#
_symmetry.space_group_name_H-M   'P 1'
#
loop_
_entity.id
_entity.type
_entity.pdbx_description
1 polymer ?
#
loop_
_entity_poly.entity_id
_entity_poly.type
_entity_poly.pdbx_seq_one_letter_code
_entity_poly.pdbx_strand_id
1 'polypeptide(L)'
;EAAIGNHSPFPTPKNPFPTPPPTETASLDVLEAYFQHLETVLLKIGYLYPHTAIARMEKFRRLLHRASPSPEEVKMLRGILRQTEWALQSLQKTVNDGE
;
A
#
# COMPACT_ATOMS: atom_id res chain seq x y z
N GLU A 1 7.30 -30.83 -48.09
CA GLU A 1 7.74 -29.59 -47.42
C GLU A 1 7.47 -29.69 -45.93
N ALA A 2 8.47 -29.42 -45.10
CA ALA A 2 8.43 -29.61 -43.65
C ALA A 2 7.94 -28.33 -42.95
N ALA A 3 6.89 -28.44 -42.14
CA ALA A 3 6.48 -27.41 -41.19
C ALA A 3 7.03 -27.77 -39.80
N ILE A 4 7.93 -26.94 -39.30
CA ILE A 4 8.62 -27.10 -38.02
C ILE A 4 7.68 -26.59 -36.92
N GLY A 5 7.05 -27.50 -36.17
CA GLY A 5 6.16 -27.16 -35.06
C GLY A 5 6.95 -26.62 -33.87
N ASN A 6 6.79 -25.32 -33.60
CA ASN A 6 7.39 -24.60 -32.49
C ASN A 6 6.76 -25.06 -31.14
N HIS A 7 7.35 -26.07 -30.50
CA HIS A 7 7.05 -26.44 -29.11
C HIS A 7 8.27 -26.14 -28.26
N SER A 8 8.20 -25.10 -27.42
CA SER A 8 9.22 -24.86 -26.40
C SER A 8 9.12 -25.95 -25.32
N PRO A 9 10.20 -26.67 -24.99
CA PRO A 9 10.16 -27.82 -24.07
C PRO A 9 10.23 -27.43 -22.58
N PHE A 10 10.09 -26.14 -22.24
CA PHE A 10 10.22 -25.69 -20.86
C PHE A 10 8.84 -25.63 -20.17
N PRO A 11 8.61 -26.41 -19.09
CA PRO A 11 7.46 -26.18 -18.24
C PRO A 11 7.55 -24.76 -17.68
N THR A 12 6.50 -23.97 -17.85
CA THR A 12 6.42 -22.65 -17.22
C THR A 12 6.57 -22.83 -15.71
N PRO A 13 7.45 -22.04 -15.03
CA PRO A 13 7.54 -22.10 -13.58
C PRO A 13 6.16 -21.74 -13.03
N LYS A 14 5.59 -22.66 -12.22
CA LYS A 14 4.37 -22.38 -11.45
C LYS A 14 4.67 -21.19 -10.57
N ASN A 15 4.07 -20.03 -10.88
CA ASN A 15 4.26 -18.82 -10.11
C ASN A 15 3.86 -19.12 -8.65
N PRO A 16 4.77 -19.03 -7.66
CA PRO A 16 4.46 -19.37 -6.26
C PRO A 16 3.48 -18.37 -5.62
N PHE A 17 3.26 -17.25 -6.29
CA PHE A 17 2.25 -16.27 -5.93
C PHE A 17 1.03 -16.50 -6.81
N PRO A 18 -0.09 -17.03 -6.26
CA PRO A 18 -1.33 -17.09 -7.00
C PRO A 18 -1.67 -15.66 -7.43
N THR A 19 -1.77 -15.44 -8.74
CA THR A 19 -2.27 -14.17 -9.28
C THR A 19 -3.67 -13.99 -8.70
N PRO A 20 -3.95 -12.90 -7.96
CA PRO A 20 -5.30 -12.67 -7.46
C PRO A 20 -6.27 -12.68 -8.64
N PRO A 21 -7.49 -13.21 -8.44
CA PRO A 21 -8.48 -13.24 -9.51
C PRO A 21 -8.65 -11.82 -10.06
N PRO A 22 -8.72 -11.63 -11.38
CA PRO A 22 -9.11 -10.34 -11.92
C PRO A 22 -10.50 -10.03 -11.36
N THR A 23 -10.71 -8.80 -10.90
CA THR A 23 -11.98 -8.21 -10.40
C THR A 23 -12.02 -8.02 -8.88
N GLU A 24 -11.40 -6.94 -8.42
CA GLU A 24 -12.03 -5.84 -7.68
C GLU A 24 -10.90 -4.93 -7.22
N THR A 25 -10.60 -3.90 -8.01
CA THR A 25 -9.73 -2.83 -7.55
C THR A 25 -10.46 -2.06 -6.46
N ALA A 26 -9.74 -1.55 -5.47
CA ALA A 26 -10.33 -0.74 -4.44
C ALA A 26 -11.08 0.46 -5.04
N SER A 27 -12.28 0.73 -4.56
CA SER A 27 -13.05 1.91 -4.96
C SER A 27 -12.27 3.19 -4.64
N LEU A 28 -12.53 4.25 -5.40
CA LEU A 28 -11.88 5.54 -5.21
C LEU A 28 -12.01 6.06 -3.77
N ASP A 29 -13.20 5.97 -3.18
CA ASP A 29 -13.47 6.36 -1.79
C ASP A 29 -12.56 5.65 -0.77
N VAL A 30 -12.37 4.34 -0.94
CA VAL A 30 -11.51 3.51 -0.07
C VAL A 30 -10.06 3.98 -0.15
N LEU A 31 -9.59 4.29 -1.37
CA LEU A 31 -8.25 4.82 -1.63
C LEU A 31 -8.08 6.24 -1.08
N GLU A 32 -9.05 7.14 -1.29
CA GLU A 32 -9.00 8.52 -0.79
C GLU A 32 -8.90 8.55 0.73
N ALA A 33 -9.76 7.79 1.41
CA ALA A 33 -9.74 7.75 2.85
C ALA A 33 -8.47 7.02 3.38
N TYR A 34 -7.86 6.11 2.60
CA TYR A 34 -6.52 5.59 2.90
C TYR A 34 -5.44 6.68 2.75
N PHE A 35 -5.48 7.50 1.70
CA PHE A 35 -4.50 8.57 1.49
C PHE A 35 -4.57 9.64 2.59
N GLN A 36 -5.76 9.98 3.07
CA GLN A 36 -5.94 10.90 4.20
C GLN A 36 -5.30 10.35 5.48
N HIS A 37 -5.51 9.05 5.75
CA HIS A 37 -4.91 8.39 6.90
C HIS A 37 -3.38 8.33 6.77
N LEU A 38 -2.87 7.97 5.59
CA LEU A 38 -1.45 7.94 5.29
C LEU A 38 -0.79 9.30 5.52
N GLU A 39 -1.36 10.38 4.97
CA GLU A 39 -0.84 11.74 5.15
C GLU A 39 -0.74 12.11 6.64
N THR A 40 -1.80 11.82 7.41
CA THR A 40 -1.84 12.08 8.85
C THR A 40 -0.72 11.36 9.59
N VAL A 41 -0.53 10.07 9.32
CA VAL A 41 0.53 9.27 9.98
C VAL A 41 1.91 9.76 9.56
N LEU A 42 2.13 10.02 8.27
CA LEU A 42 3.44 10.44 7.78
C LEU A 42 3.84 11.83 8.28
N LEU A 43 2.88 12.73 8.52
CA LEU A 43 3.11 14.01 9.20
C LEU A 43 3.47 13.79 10.69
N LYS A 44 2.69 12.94 11.39
CA LYS A 44 2.92 12.64 12.81
C LYS A 44 4.31 12.05 13.09
N ILE A 45 4.80 11.18 12.22
CA ILE A 45 6.15 10.56 12.35
C ILE A 45 7.28 11.44 11.79
N GLY A 46 6.98 12.63 11.24
CA GLY A 46 7.97 13.55 10.68
C GLY A 46 8.55 13.14 9.32
N TYR A 47 7.93 12.19 8.60
CA TYR A 47 8.34 11.84 7.24
C TYR A 47 7.90 12.91 6.22
N LEU A 48 6.71 13.48 6.40
CA LEU A 48 6.21 14.62 5.64
C LEU A 48 6.42 15.91 6.43
N TYR A 49 6.72 16.98 5.70
CA TYR A 49 6.57 18.35 6.19
C TYR A 49 5.36 19.00 5.52
N PRO A 50 4.60 19.89 6.20
CA PRO A 50 3.38 20.50 5.64
C PRO A 50 3.57 21.11 4.25
N HIS A 51 4.68 21.84 4.05
CA HIS A 51 5.02 22.46 2.77
C HIS A 51 5.39 21.47 1.65
N THR A 52 5.69 20.21 1.99
CA THR A 52 6.00 19.14 1.02
C THR A 52 4.89 18.09 0.90
N ALA A 53 3.90 18.12 1.78
CA ALA A 53 2.90 17.07 1.92
C ALA A 53 2.17 16.82 0.61
N ILE A 54 1.68 17.89 -0.03
CA ILE A 54 0.95 17.84 -1.31
C ILE A 54 1.77 17.09 -2.38
N ALA A 55 2.99 17.55 -2.66
CA ALA A 55 3.83 17.00 -3.72
C ALA A 55 4.24 15.53 -3.45
N ARG A 56 4.45 15.15 -2.18
CA ARG A 56 4.79 13.77 -1.81
C ARG A 56 3.56 12.86 -1.85
N MET A 57 2.40 13.34 -1.38
CA MET A 57 1.14 12.60 -1.44
C MET A 57 0.69 12.35 -2.88
N GLU A 58 0.92 13.29 -3.81
CA GLU A 58 0.70 13.05 -5.23
C GLU A 58 1.51 11.86 -5.77
N LYS A 59 2.76 11.69 -5.33
CA LYS A 59 3.59 10.55 -5.74
C LYS A 59 3.03 9.23 -5.21
N PHE A 60 2.58 9.21 -3.95
CA PHE A 60 1.91 8.03 -3.38
C PHE A 60 0.59 7.71 -4.09
N ARG A 61 -0.21 8.73 -4.44
CA ARG A 61 -1.43 8.56 -5.23
C ARG A 61 -1.15 7.93 -6.59
N ARG A 62 -0.19 8.49 -7.34
CA ARG A 62 0.22 7.92 -8.64
C ARG A 62 0.72 6.48 -8.52
N LEU A 63 1.51 6.19 -7.48
CA LEU A 63 2.03 4.86 -7.22
C LEU A 63 0.91 3.84 -6.99
N LEU A 64 -0.04 4.13 -6.09
CA LEU A 64 -1.11 3.19 -5.76
C LEU A 64 -2.20 3.11 -6.84
N HIS A 65 -2.47 4.20 -7.58
CA HIS A 65 -3.33 4.11 -8.76
C HIS A 65 -2.73 3.16 -9.80
N ARG A 66 -1.42 3.24 -10.03
CA ARG A 66 -0.72 2.31 -10.95
C ARG A 66 -0.71 0.87 -10.42
N ALA A 67 -0.56 0.69 -9.10
CA ALA A 67 -0.59 -0.64 -8.48
C ALA A 67 -1.99 -1.28 -8.51
N SER A 68 -3.05 -0.47 -8.57
CA SER A 68 -4.45 -0.93 -8.59
C SER A 68 -4.75 -1.97 -7.49
N PRO A 69 -4.46 -1.66 -6.21
CA PRO A 69 -4.61 -2.61 -5.12
C PRO A 69 -6.09 -2.97 -4.93
N SER A 70 -6.33 -4.20 -4.49
CA SER A 70 -7.64 -4.68 -4.05
C SER A 70 -8.08 -4.01 -2.74
N PRO A 71 -9.40 -4.03 -2.42
CA PRO A 71 -9.90 -3.57 -1.12
C PRO A 71 -9.21 -4.24 0.08
N GLU A 72 -8.87 -5.53 -0.03
CA GLU A 72 -8.21 -6.28 1.04
C GLU A 72 -6.78 -5.80 1.27
N GLU A 73 -6.03 -5.51 0.21
CA GLU A 73 -4.69 -4.93 0.31
C GLU A 73 -4.73 -3.54 0.95
N VAL A 74 -5.69 -2.69 0.55
CA VAL A 74 -5.86 -1.36 1.18
C VAL A 74 -6.23 -1.50 2.66
N LYS A 75 -7.07 -2.47 3.02
CA LYS A 75 -7.42 -2.77 4.42
C LYS A 75 -6.19 -3.20 5.22
N MET A 76 -5.34 -4.05 4.65
CA MET A 76 -4.07 -4.45 5.27
C MET A 76 -3.16 -3.23 5.49
N LEU A 77 -3.00 -2.37 4.49
CA LEU A 77 -2.19 -1.15 4.59
C LEU A 77 -2.73 -0.20 5.67
N ARG A 78 -4.05 -0.01 5.77
CA ARG A 78 -4.67 0.74 6.88
C ARG A 78 -4.40 0.12 8.25
N GLY A 79 -4.37 -1.21 8.33
CA GLY A 79 -4.00 -1.93 9.55
C GLY A 79 -2.61 -1.52 10.05
N ILE A 80 -1.64 -1.45 9.13
CA ILE A 80 -0.27 -0.98 9.43
C ILE A 80 -0.30 0.46 9.96
N LEU A 81 -1.01 1.37 9.29
CA LEU A 81 -1.13 2.76 9.72
C LEU A 81 -1.72 2.89 11.13
N ARG A 82 -2.76 2.12 11.43
CA ARG A 82 -3.39 2.09 12.77
C ARG A 82 -2.42 1.60 13.85
N GLN A 83 -1.65 0.55 13.57
CA GLN A 83 -0.65 0.04 14.50
C GLN A 83 0.47 1.05 14.74
N THR A 84 0.90 1.77 13.70
CA THR A 84 1.86 2.88 13.84
C THR A 84 1.31 3.96 14.77
N GLU A 85 0.07 4.39 14.59
CA GLU A 85 -0.54 5.38 15.49
C GLU A 85 -0.67 4.89 16.93
N TRP A 86 -1.06 3.64 17.13
CA TRP A 86 -1.12 3.04 18.46
C TRP A 86 0.25 3.02 19.14
N ALA A 87 1.32 2.70 18.41
CA ALA A 87 2.67 2.72 18.93
C ALA A 87 3.11 4.14 19.32
N LEU A 88 2.84 5.14 18.48
CA LEU A 88 3.12 6.53 18.78
C LEU A 88 2.42 7.02 20.06
N GLN A 89 1.13 6.69 20.22
CA GLN A 89 0.36 7.06 21.42
C GLN A 89 0.89 6.35 22.66
N SER A 90 1.25 5.07 22.54
CA SER A 90 1.78 4.28 23.66
C SER A 90 3.13 4.82 24.14
N LEU A 91 4.00 5.23 23.20
CA LEU A 91 5.28 5.86 23.53
C LEU A 91 5.11 7.22 24.22
N GLN A 92 4.19 8.06 23.75
CA GLN A 92 3.89 9.34 24.41
C GLN A 92 3.36 9.14 25.84
N LYS A 93 2.50 8.13 26.04
CA LYS A 93 1.96 7.79 27.35
C LYS A 93 3.07 7.40 28.34
N THR A 94 3.99 6.53 27.92
CA THR A 94 5.11 6.11 28.78
C THR A 94 6.06 7.25 29.18
N VAL A 95 6.19 8.29 28.35
CA VAL A 95 6.99 9.47 28.68
C VAL A 95 6.27 10.34 29.71
N ASN A 96 4.95 10.52 29.58
CA ASN A 96 4.17 11.40 30.44
C ASN A 96 3.84 10.80 31.83
N ASP A 97 3.76 9.46 31.95
CA ASP A 97 3.51 8.77 33.23
C ASP A 97 4.79 8.60 34.09
N GLY A 98 5.96 9.04 33.58
CA GLY A 98 7.28 8.87 34.21
C GLY A 98 7.90 10.14 34.82
N GLU A 99 7.17 11.26 34.86
CA GLU A 99 7.54 12.49 35.59
C GLU A 99 6.79 12.62 36.93
#